data_AF-A0A2D7A200-F1
#
_entry.id   AF-A0A2D7A200-F1
#
_cell.length_a   1.000
_cell.length_b   1.000
_cell.length_c   1.000
_cell.angle_alpha   90.00
_cell.angle_beta   90.00
_cell.angle_gamma   90.00
#
_symmetry.space_group_name_H-M   'P 1'
#
loop_
_entity.id
_entity.type
_entity.pdbx_description
1 polymer ?
#
loop_
_entity_poly.entity_id
_entity_poly.type
_entity_poly.pdbx_seq_one_letter_code
_entity_poly.pdbx_strand_id
1 'polypeptide(L)'
;MQMYKVFLNEKPLILTTSIPVNSDLTPLIHSKFSDTQIIIKALKSKKTNCVYYYNSNPEKLIKHLQKHFPIVEASGGMVKNEKGQFLLIYRN
;
A
#
# COMPACT_ATOMS: atom_id res chain seq x y z
N MET A 1 -7.21 -8.31 -12.12
CA MET A 1 -6.51 -8.38 -10.81
C MET A 1 -5.86 -7.02 -10.59
N GLN A 2 -6.31 -6.24 -9.61
CA GLN A 2 -5.77 -4.90 -9.36
C GLN A 2 -4.89 -4.96 -8.11
N MET A 3 -3.61 -4.63 -8.27
CA MET A 3 -2.61 -4.69 -7.21
C MET A 3 -1.86 -3.37 -7.15
N TYR A 4 -2.01 -2.65 -6.05
CA TYR A 4 -1.27 -1.42 -5.78
C TYR A 4 -0.20 -1.69 -4.72
N LYS A 5 0.94 -0.99 -4.82
CA LYS A 5 1.99 -1.04 -3.80
C LYS A 5 2.19 0.36 -3.25
N VAL A 6 2.03 0.48 -1.94
CA VAL A 6 2.37 1.69 -1.18
C VAL A 6 3.59 1.35 -0.32
N PHE A 7 4.54 2.25 -0.19
CA PHE A 7 5.74 2.01 0.59
C PHE A 7 5.74 2.88 1.84
N LEU A 8 6.04 2.26 2.99
CA LEU A 8 6.43 2.97 4.19
C LEU A 8 7.92 2.69 4.41
N ASN A 9 8.76 3.71 4.22
CA ASN A 9 10.20 3.55 4.04
C ASN A 9 10.46 2.58 2.87
N GLU A 10 11.09 1.43 3.13
CA GLU A 10 11.41 0.42 2.12
C GLU A 10 10.43 -0.75 2.13
N LYS A 11 9.42 -0.73 3.01
CA LYS A 11 8.51 -1.85 3.19
C LYS A 11 7.20 -1.67 2.44
N PRO A 12 6.83 -2.64 1.57
CA PRO A 12 5.61 -2.56 0.80
C PRO A 12 4.39 -2.98 1.62
N LEU A 13 3.38 -2.11 1.58
CA LEU A 13 1.97 -2.42 1.81
C LEU A 13 1.33 -2.77 0.46
N ILE A 14 1.01 -4.05 0.27
CA ILE A 14 0.44 -4.58 -0.97
C ILE A 14 -1.08 -4.60 -0.86
N LEU A 15 -1.74 -3.77 -1.66
CA LEU A 15 -3.18 -3.74 -1.78
C LEU A 15 -3.62 -4.82 -2.76
N THR A 16 -4.45 -5.76 -2.31
CA THR A 16 -4.89 -6.90 -3.13
C THR A 16 -6.38 -7.18 -2.99
N THR A 17 -6.97 -7.66 -4.09
CA THR A 17 -8.36 -8.14 -4.17
C THR A 17 -8.47 -9.66 -4.11
N SER A 18 -7.35 -10.38 -4.19
CA SER A 18 -7.24 -11.81 -3.94
C SER A 18 -6.61 -12.07 -2.58
N ILE A 19 -7.04 -13.12 -1.90
CA ILE A 19 -6.47 -13.55 -0.62
C ILE A 19 -5.10 -14.18 -0.90
N PRO A 20 -4.00 -13.56 -0.45
CA PRO A 20 -2.67 -14.14 -0.57
C PRO A 20 -2.43 -15.16 0.55
N VAL A 21 -1.36 -15.95 0.41
CA VAL A 21 -0.91 -16.84 1.49
C VAL A 21 -0.46 -15.99 2.68
N ASN A 22 -1.14 -16.19 3.81
CA ASN A 22 -0.81 -15.52 5.07
C ASN A 22 0.38 -16.22 5.74
N SER A 23 1.34 -15.45 6.23
CA SER A 23 2.48 -15.93 7.00
C SER A 23 2.94 -14.87 8.00
N ASP A 24 3.75 -15.26 8.99
CA ASP A 24 4.34 -14.32 9.94
C ASP A 24 5.22 -13.25 9.28
N LEU A 25 5.79 -13.56 8.12
CA LEU A 25 6.62 -12.64 7.32
C LEU A 25 5.78 -11.71 6.44
N THR A 26 4.55 -12.10 6.13
CA THR A 26 3.65 -11.43 5.19
C THR A 26 2.22 -11.35 5.73
N PRO A 27 2.01 -10.64 6.85
CA PRO A 27 0.71 -10.59 7.51
C PRO A 27 -0.37 -10.01 6.59
N LEU A 28 -1.55 -10.61 6.67
CA LEU A 28 -2.76 -10.18 5.95
C LEU A 28 -3.68 -9.38 6.86
N ILE A 29 -3.98 -8.14 6.47
CA ILE A 29 -4.91 -7.24 7.15
C ILE A 29 -6.14 -7.02 6.27
N HIS A 30 -7.31 -7.39 6.77
CA HIS A 30 -8.56 -7.10 6.06
C HIS A 30 -8.96 -5.63 6.25
N SER A 31 -9.14 -4.92 5.14
CA SER A 31 -9.40 -3.46 5.14
C SER A 31 -10.59 -3.03 5.99
N LYS A 32 -11.68 -3.83 6.04
CA LYS A 32 -12.87 -3.56 6.86
C LYS A 32 -12.58 -3.47 8.36
N PHE A 33 -11.59 -4.21 8.85
CA PHE A 33 -11.24 -4.32 10.27
C PHE A 33 -9.86 -3.72 10.57
N SER A 34 -9.31 -2.99 9.60
CA SER A 34 -8.00 -2.41 9.69
C SER A 34 -8.00 -1.15 10.56
N ASP A 35 -6.91 -0.98 11.31
CA ASP A 35 -6.62 0.20 12.12
C ASP A 35 -5.25 0.76 11.72
N THR A 36 -5.12 2.09 11.68
CA THR A 36 -3.87 2.76 11.27
C THR A 36 -2.67 2.33 12.11
N GLN A 37 -2.83 2.17 13.43
CA GLN A 37 -1.74 1.75 14.31
C GLN A 37 -1.31 0.32 14.02
N ILE A 38 -2.27 -0.58 13.75
CA ILE A 38 -1.97 -1.98 13.39
C ILE A 38 -1.19 -2.03 12.07
N ILE A 39 -1.63 -1.29 11.05
CA ILE A 39 -0.96 -1.23 9.75
C ILE A 39 0.48 -0.71 9.92
N ILE A 40 0.66 0.42 10.63
CA ILE A 40 1.98 1.01 10.85
C ILE A 40 2.88 0.09 11.68
N LYS A 41 2.36 -0.56 12.72
CA LYS A 41 3.12 -1.50 13.56
C LYS A 41 3.57 -2.72 12.75
N ALA A 42 2.69 -3.27 11.92
CA ALA A 42 3.01 -4.37 11.02
C ALA A 42 4.09 -3.99 10.01
N LEU A 43 4.03 -2.77 9.44
CA LEU A 43 5.04 -2.27 8.50
C LEU A 43 6.37 -1.95 9.19
N LYS A 44 6.39 -1.46 10.43
CA LYS A 44 7.63 -1.16 11.16
C LYS A 44 8.32 -2.41 11.75
N SER A 45 7.59 -3.50 11.95
CA SER A 45 8.13 -4.74 12.54
C SER A 45 9.28 -5.29 11.72
N LYS A 46 10.46 -5.54 12.32
CA LYS A 46 11.63 -6.10 11.59
C LYS A 46 11.39 -7.49 10.99
N LYS A 47 10.43 -8.25 11.54
CA LYS A 47 10.12 -9.62 11.08
C LYS A 47 9.33 -9.65 9.78
N THR A 48 8.61 -8.58 9.44
CA THR A 48 7.74 -8.55 8.27
C THR A 48 8.48 -8.03 7.05
N ASN A 49 8.34 -8.73 5.92
CA ASN A 49 8.90 -8.32 4.64
C ASN A 49 7.92 -7.44 3.86
N CYS A 50 6.63 -7.78 3.92
CA CYS A 50 5.55 -7.00 3.34
C CYS A 50 4.30 -7.15 4.20
N VAL A 51 3.32 -6.28 3.97
CA VAL A 51 1.99 -6.39 4.60
C VAL A 51 0.96 -6.42 3.50
N TYR A 52 0.04 -7.38 3.53
CA TYR A 52 -1.07 -7.43 2.60
C TYR A 52 -2.27 -6.69 3.17
N TYR A 53 -2.83 -5.76 2.41
CA TYR A 53 -4.07 -5.05 2.69
C TYR A 53 -5.14 -5.57 1.74
N TYR A 54 -6.19 -6.21 2.29
CA TYR A 54 -7.13 -6.99 1.49
C TYR A 54 -8.58 -6.53 1.56
N ASN A 55 -9.27 -6.60 0.43
CA ASN A 55 -10.72 -6.50 0.28
C ASN A 55 -11.11 -7.13 -1.04
N SER A 56 -12.19 -7.92 -1.08
CA SER A 56 -12.72 -8.43 -2.35
C SER A 56 -13.21 -7.33 -3.29
N ASN A 57 -13.63 -6.18 -2.74
CA ASN A 57 -14.06 -5.03 -3.53
C ASN A 57 -12.91 -3.98 -3.63
N PRO A 58 -12.41 -3.68 -4.86
CA PRO A 58 -11.30 -2.75 -5.07
C PRO A 58 -11.61 -1.30 -4.68
N GLU A 59 -12.85 -0.83 -4.84
CA GLU A 59 -13.24 0.52 -4.44
C GLU A 59 -13.20 0.67 -2.92
N LYS A 60 -13.68 -0.34 -2.19
CA LYS A 60 -13.62 -0.36 -0.72
C LYS A 60 -12.18 -0.44 -0.22
N LEU A 61 -11.30 -1.11 -0.97
CA LEU A 61 -9.88 -1.21 -0.63
C LEU A 61 -9.23 0.17 -0.57
N ILE A 62 -9.39 0.98 -1.62
CA ILE A 62 -8.83 2.34 -1.68
C ILE A 62 -9.52 3.25 -0.66
N LYS A 63 -10.86 3.19 -0.58
CA LYS A 63 -11.64 4.03 0.33
C LYS A 63 -11.27 3.82 1.80
N HIS A 64 -11.08 2.57 2.23
CA HIS A 64 -10.65 2.29 3.59
C HIS A 64 -9.22 2.75 3.86
N LEU A 65 -8.31 2.59 2.89
CA LEU A 65 -6.94 3.10 3.03
C LEU A 65 -6.93 4.63 3.17
N GLN A 66 -7.68 5.34 2.32
CA GLN A 66 -7.81 6.81 2.36
C GLN A 66 -8.45 7.32 3.66
N LYS A 67 -9.25 6.50 4.35
CA LYS A 67 -9.80 6.86 5.66
C LYS A 67 -8.72 6.85 6.76
N HIS A 68 -7.66 6.05 6.59
CA HIS A 68 -6.58 5.90 7.57
C HIS A 68 -5.51 6.98 7.47
N PHE A 69 -5.35 7.60 6.30
CA PHE A 69 -4.27 8.55 6.00
C PHE A 69 -4.83 9.82 5.36
N PRO A 70 -4.39 11.02 5.80
CA PRO A 70 -4.79 12.25 5.14
C PRO A 70 -4.32 12.24 3.69
N ILE A 71 -5.22 12.60 2.78
CA ILE A 71 -4.89 12.78 1.37
C ILE A 71 -4.27 14.16 1.21
N VAL A 72 -3.03 14.22 0.74
CA VAL A 72 -2.30 15.47 0.51
C VAL A 72 -1.93 15.57 -0.96
N GLU A 73 -2.20 16.73 -1.56
CA GLU A 73 -1.72 17.08 -2.89
C GLU A 73 -0.25 17.52 -2.81
N ALA A 74 0.65 16.87 -3.57
CA ALA A 74 2.10 17.07 -3.47
C ALA A 74 2.74 17.50 -4.80
N SER A 75 2.99 18.78 -5.07
CA SER A 75 3.61 19.23 -6.34
C SER A 75 4.86 18.39 -6.71
N GLY A 76 4.90 17.87 -7.95
CA GLY A 76 5.93 16.94 -8.41
C GLY A 76 6.97 17.57 -9.35
N GLY A 77 8.14 16.94 -9.47
CA GLY A 77 9.16 17.26 -10.47
C GLY A 77 9.33 16.12 -11.48
N MET A 78 9.78 16.42 -12.70
CA MET A 78 10.07 15.43 -13.73
C MET A 78 11.35 14.66 -13.40
N VAL A 79 11.25 13.35 -13.16
CA VAL A 79 12.42 12.48 -12.91
C VAL A 79 12.62 11.56 -14.11
N LYS A 80 13.86 11.49 -14.60
CA LYS A 80 14.28 10.63 -15.72
C LYS A 80 15.35 9.65 -15.24
N ASN A 81 15.21 8.37 -15.58
CA ASN A 81 16.26 7.38 -15.31
C ASN A 81 17.30 7.32 -16.44
N GLU A 82 18.41 6.61 -16.22
CA GLU A 82 19.48 6.44 -17.22
C GLU A 82 19.00 5.77 -18.51
N LYS A 83 17.92 4.99 -18.45
CA LYS A 83 17.27 4.34 -19.61
C LYS A 83 16.32 5.28 -20.37
N GLY A 84 16.23 6.55 -19.97
CA GLY A 84 15.41 7.54 -20.62
C GLY A 84 13.92 7.51 -20.29
N GLN A 85 13.52 6.74 -19.29
CA GLN A 85 12.12 6.61 -18.87
C GLN A 85 11.75 7.72 -17.88
N PHE A 86 10.54 8.26 -18.03
CA PHE A 86 10.02 9.29 -17.15
C PHE A 86 9.19 8.68 -16.01
N LEU A 87 9.45 9.15 -14.79
CA LEU A 87 8.56 8.92 -13.67
C LEU A 87 7.49 10.02 -13.69
N LEU A 88 6.27 9.63 -14.04
CA LEU A 88 5.11 10.50 -13.98
C LEU A 88 4.31 10.17 -12.73
N ILE A 89 3.92 11.20 -11.98
CA ILE A 89 2.94 11.07 -10.90
C ILE A 89 1.58 11.35 -11.53
N TYR A 90 0.77 10.31 -11.73
CA TYR A 90 -0.62 10.49 -12.16
C TYR A 90 -1.43 11.17 -11.06
N ARG A 91 -2.20 12.20 -11.41
CA ARG A 91 -3.04 12.98 -10.50
C ARG A 91 -4.47 13.11 -11.02
N ASN A 92 -5.38 13.38 -10.09
CA ASN A 92 -6.77 13.73 -10.35
C ASN A 92 -6.87 15.10 -11.01
#